data_AF-A0A413FV96-F1
#
_entry.id   AF-A0A413FV96-F1
#
_cell.length_a   1.000
_cell.length_b   1.000
_cell.length_c   1.000
_cell.angle_alpha   90.00
_cell.angle_beta   90.00
_cell.angle_gamma   90.00
#
_symmetry.space_group_name_H-M   'P 1'
#
loop_
_entity.id
_entity.type
_entity.pdbx_description
1 polymer ?
#
loop_
_entity_poly.entity_id
_entity_poly.type
_entity_poly.pdbx_seq_one_letter_code
_entity_poly.pdbx_strand_id
1 'polypeptide(L)'
;MGNLLLKQGNEFINRAEISELLGGNPQSGITVASKTNAILLFKNAEELYSDYFYPRGSYEFCMYTGIGRNGHQDSLENKMYDLNMAVLSHKKQGKPLLLFEKRKRKYCFVGEYELTETHQNIQPDDEKFLRRVFVFHLKKIADTAELALF
;
A
#
# COMPACT_ATOMS: atom_id res chain seq x y z
N MET A 1 -11.84 23.34 -4.89
CA MET A 1 -11.27 21.99 -4.81
C MET A 1 -10.12 21.92 -5.80
N GLY A 2 -8.93 21.54 -5.35
CA GLY A 2 -7.77 21.37 -6.23
C GLY A 2 -7.70 19.93 -6.74
N ASN A 3 -7.15 19.73 -7.93
CA ASN A 3 -6.79 18.40 -8.42
C ASN A 3 -5.28 18.20 -8.26
N LEU A 4 -4.90 17.00 -7.85
CA LEU A 4 -3.52 16.57 -7.79
C LEU A 4 -3.30 15.45 -8.80
N LEU A 5 -2.27 15.60 -9.64
CA LEU A 5 -1.86 14.58 -10.59
C LEU A 5 -0.54 13.96 -10.12
N LEU A 6 -0.58 12.66 -9.82
CA LEU A 6 0.62 11.86 -9.63
C LEU A 6 0.98 11.15 -10.94
N LYS A 7 2.26 11.13 -11.28
CA LYS A 7 2.80 10.40 -12.44
C LYS A 7 3.90 9.45 -11.99
N GLN A 8 3.95 8.26 -12.60
CA GLN A 8 4.99 7.28 -12.30
C GLN A 8 6.37 7.93 -12.32
N GLY A 9 7.17 7.63 -11.30
CA GLY A 9 8.50 8.21 -11.13
C GLY A 9 8.52 9.56 -10.43
N ASN A 10 7.37 10.15 -10.06
CA ASN A 10 7.36 11.24 -9.08
C ASN A 10 8.04 10.77 -7.79
N GLU A 11 9.05 11.52 -7.37
CA GLU A 11 9.88 11.20 -6.22
C GLU A 11 9.51 12.07 -5.02
N PHE A 12 9.60 11.47 -3.84
CA PHE A 12 9.39 12.10 -2.55
C PHE A 12 10.55 11.75 -1.64
N ILE A 13 11.02 12.70 -0.84
CA ILE A 13 12.11 12.56 0.11
C ILE A 13 11.76 11.47 1.14
N ASN A 14 10.52 11.45 1.62
CA ASN A 14 10.05 10.49 2.62
C ASN A 14 8.51 10.38 2.63
N ARG A 15 7.96 9.50 3.48
CA ARG A 15 6.51 9.32 3.65
C ARG A 15 5.82 10.54 4.29
N ALA A 16 6.56 11.40 5.02
CA ALA A 16 5.99 12.61 5.61
C ALA A 16 5.64 13.65 4.55
N GLU A 17 6.45 13.79 3.50
CA GLU A 17 6.12 14.65 2.34
C GLU A 17 4.86 14.14 1.60
N ILE A 18 4.74 12.82 1.43
CA ILE A 18 3.55 12.21 0.84
C ILE A 18 2.32 12.45 1.73
N SER A 19 2.47 12.35 3.05
CA SER A 19 1.42 12.64 4.02
C SER A 19 1.05 14.13 4.07
N GLU A 20 2.00 15.04 3.89
CA GLU A 20 1.71 16.47 3.75
C GLU A 20 0.87 16.74 2.50
N LEU A 21 1.13 16.02 1.41
CA LEU A 21 0.39 16.17 0.15
C LEU A 21 -1.00 15.51 0.16
N LEU A 22 -1.08 14.26 0.63
CA LEU A 22 -2.28 13.40 0.52
C LEU A 22 -3.00 13.17 1.86
N GLY A 23 -2.36 13.48 2.98
CA GLY A 23 -2.79 13.06 4.31
C GLY A 23 -2.39 11.63 4.64
N GLY A 24 -3.00 11.06 5.68
CA GLY A 24 -2.72 9.70 6.14
C GLY A 24 -1.47 9.59 7.04
N ASN A 25 -1.27 8.43 7.64
CA ASN A 25 -0.21 8.19 8.61
C ASN A 25 1.13 7.86 7.92
N PRO A 26 2.20 8.65 8.10
CA PRO A 26 3.50 8.42 7.44
C PRO A 26 4.30 7.23 8.01
N GLN A 27 3.89 6.64 9.14
CA GLN A 27 4.59 5.53 9.77
C GLN A 27 4.10 4.16 9.27
N SER A 28 2.87 4.09 8.74
CA SER A 28 2.25 2.85 8.32
C SER A 28 2.63 2.46 6.89
N GLY A 29 2.73 1.17 6.61
CA GLY A 29 2.90 0.65 5.24
C GLY A 29 1.62 0.74 4.39
N ILE A 30 0.46 0.73 5.04
CA ILE A 30 -0.86 0.95 4.44
C ILE A 30 -1.51 2.10 5.19
N THR A 31 -2.06 3.09 4.50
CA THR A 31 -2.83 4.16 5.14
C THR A 31 -3.92 4.70 4.22
N VAL A 32 -4.97 5.27 4.79
CA VAL A 32 -5.98 6.01 4.04
C VAL A 32 -5.56 7.47 4.02
N ALA A 33 -5.44 8.03 2.82
CA ALA A 33 -5.17 9.44 2.62
C ALA A 33 -6.34 10.27 3.15
N SER A 34 -6.09 11.25 4.02
CA SER A 34 -7.16 12.06 4.65
C SER A 34 -7.52 13.33 3.88
N LYS A 35 -6.66 13.78 2.95
CA LYS A 35 -6.92 14.92 2.06
C LYS A 35 -7.51 14.50 0.70
N THR A 36 -7.57 13.20 0.45
CA THR A 36 -8.20 12.57 -0.70
C THR A 36 -9.03 11.37 -0.21
N ASN A 37 -9.52 10.51 -1.10
CA ASN A 37 -10.15 9.24 -0.72
C ASN A 37 -9.29 8.00 -1.07
N ALA A 38 -8.01 8.20 -1.38
CA ALA A 38 -7.12 7.13 -1.81
C ALA A 38 -6.61 6.28 -0.64
N ILE A 39 -6.22 5.05 -0.93
CA ILE A 39 -5.45 4.19 -0.03
C ILE A 39 -4.02 4.15 -0.55
N LEU A 40 -3.06 4.41 0.33
CA LEU A 40 -1.64 4.47 0.01
C LEU A 40 -0.95 3.20 0.49
N LEU A 41 -0.16 2.58 -0.40
CA LEU A 41 0.64 1.40 -0.13
C LEU A 41 2.13 1.78 -0.26
N PHE A 42 2.94 1.45 0.74
CA PHE A 42 4.36 1.76 0.77
C PHE A 42 5.18 0.49 0.77
N LYS A 43 5.62 0.07 -0.41
CA LYS A 43 6.53 -1.06 -0.57
C LYS A 43 7.96 -0.65 -0.19
N ASN A 44 8.55 -1.36 0.74
CA ASN A 44 9.94 -1.20 1.14
C ASN A 44 10.64 -2.57 1.15
N ALA A 45 11.59 -2.79 0.23
CA ALA A 45 12.28 -4.08 0.11
C ALA A 45 13.21 -4.40 1.31
N GLU A 46 13.46 -3.44 2.19
CA GLU A 46 14.26 -3.62 3.42
C GLU A 46 13.39 -4.02 4.64
N GLU A 47 12.07 -4.10 4.47
CA GLU A 47 11.15 -4.51 5.55
C GLU A 47 10.96 -6.02 5.59
N LEU A 48 10.33 -6.49 6.68
CA LEU A 48 10.11 -7.91 7.00
C LEU A 48 9.37 -8.69 5.90
N TYR A 49 8.61 -7.98 5.05
CA TYR A 49 7.69 -8.58 4.10
C TYR A 49 8.35 -8.96 2.78
N SER A 50 7.97 -10.11 2.26
CA SER A 50 8.41 -10.62 0.96
C SER A 50 7.60 -10.00 -0.19
N ASP A 51 7.43 -8.68 -0.20
CA ASP A 51 6.71 -8.02 -1.28
C ASP A 51 7.56 -8.02 -2.54
N TYR A 52 6.98 -8.30 -3.70
CA TYR A 52 7.72 -8.26 -4.96
C TYR A 52 6.84 -7.91 -6.15
N PHE A 53 7.49 -7.34 -7.15
CA PHE A 53 6.87 -7.15 -8.45
C PHE A 53 7.08 -8.38 -9.35
N TYR A 54 6.09 -8.67 -10.18
CA TYR A 54 6.15 -9.75 -11.16
C TYR A 54 5.53 -9.33 -12.51
N PRO A 55 6.09 -9.79 -13.65
CA PRO A 55 7.39 -10.46 -13.75
C PRO A 55 8.53 -9.55 -13.27
N ARG A 56 9.67 -10.15 -12.89
CA ARG A 56 10.81 -9.40 -12.33
C ARG A 56 11.24 -8.29 -13.29
N GLY A 57 11.35 -7.06 -12.78
CA GLY A 57 11.72 -5.88 -13.58
C GLY A 57 10.53 -5.16 -14.22
N SER A 58 9.31 -5.66 -14.03
CA SER A 58 8.07 -4.99 -14.41
C SER A 58 7.38 -4.38 -13.19
N TYR A 59 6.53 -3.37 -13.40
CA TYR A 59 5.58 -2.87 -12.40
C TYR A 59 4.15 -3.36 -12.64
N GLU A 60 3.94 -4.26 -13.61
CA GLU A 60 2.62 -4.71 -14.02
C GLU A 60 1.82 -5.36 -12.89
N PHE A 61 2.47 -6.20 -12.08
CA PHE A 61 1.85 -6.80 -10.90
C PHE A 61 2.73 -6.67 -9.66
N CYS A 62 2.09 -6.57 -8.49
CA CYS A 62 2.75 -6.55 -7.20
C CYS A 62 2.06 -7.55 -6.26
N MET A 63 2.84 -8.46 -5.66
CA MET A 63 2.40 -9.18 -4.46
C MET A 63 2.78 -8.35 -3.25
N TYR A 64 1.77 -7.99 -2.46
CA TYR A 64 1.91 -7.07 -1.34
C TYR A 64 1.34 -7.71 -0.07
N THR A 65 2.14 -7.76 0.99
CA THR A 65 1.73 -8.33 2.28
C THR A 65 0.94 -7.31 3.09
N GLY A 66 -0.13 -7.76 3.75
CA GLY A 66 -0.96 -6.91 4.59
C GLY A 66 -0.20 -6.23 5.74
N ILE A 67 -0.83 -5.23 6.36
CA ILE A 67 -0.29 -4.52 7.52
C ILE A 67 -0.65 -5.23 8.84
N GLY A 68 0.19 -5.04 9.85
CA GLY A 68 0.04 -5.64 11.18
C GLY A 68 1.27 -6.48 11.50
N ARG A 69 2.17 -5.90 12.30
CA ARG A 69 3.50 -6.48 12.63
C ARG A 69 3.50 -7.46 13.79
N ASN A 70 2.38 -7.64 14.47
CA ASN A 70 2.20 -8.62 15.56
C ASN A 70 0.83 -9.28 15.44
N GLY A 71 0.76 -10.57 15.77
CA GLY A 71 -0.48 -11.35 15.73
C GLY A 71 -1.06 -11.57 14.32
N HIS A 72 -2.15 -12.34 14.24
CA HIS A 72 -2.81 -12.61 12.96
C HIS A 72 -3.41 -11.32 12.37
N GLN A 73 -3.20 -11.09 11.07
CA GLN A 73 -3.68 -9.87 10.40
C GLN A 73 -5.18 -9.89 10.13
N ASP A 74 -5.79 -11.07 10.09
CA ASP A 74 -7.23 -11.30 9.91
C ASP A 74 -8.02 -11.27 11.24
N SER A 75 -7.33 -11.07 12.38
CA SER A 75 -7.99 -10.95 13.69
C SER A 75 -8.56 -9.55 13.91
N LEU A 76 -9.79 -9.49 14.46
CA LEU A 76 -10.42 -8.23 14.90
C LEU A 76 -9.67 -7.55 16.05
N GLU A 77 -8.84 -8.28 16.79
CA GLU A 77 -7.98 -7.73 17.84
C GLU A 77 -6.76 -7.00 17.26
N ASN A 78 -6.48 -7.19 15.97
CA ASN A 78 -5.38 -6.52 15.29
C ASN A 78 -5.76 -5.06 15.01
N LYS A 79 -5.02 -4.11 15.60
CA LYS A 79 -5.23 -2.66 15.43
C LYS A 79 -5.12 -2.18 13.97
N MET A 80 -4.56 -3.00 13.09
CA MET A 80 -4.39 -2.69 11.67
C MET A 80 -5.39 -3.43 10.77
N TYR A 81 -6.32 -4.21 11.35
CA TYR A 81 -7.33 -4.98 10.63
C TYR A 81 -8.10 -4.13 9.62
N ASP A 82 -8.58 -2.96 10.03
CA ASP A 82 -9.39 -2.08 9.19
C ASP A 82 -8.63 -1.57 7.95
N LEU A 83 -7.31 -1.42 8.02
CA LEU A 83 -6.49 -1.01 6.89
C LEU A 83 -6.35 -2.15 5.86
N ASN A 84 -6.28 -3.40 6.30
CA ASN A 84 -6.35 -4.55 5.40
C ASN A 84 -7.74 -4.65 4.76
N MET A 85 -8.80 -4.43 5.53
CA MET A 85 -10.17 -4.41 5.00
C MET A 85 -10.40 -3.27 4.01
N ALA A 86 -9.76 -2.10 4.20
CA ALA A 86 -9.81 -1.01 3.25
C ALA A 86 -9.24 -1.43 1.89
N VAL A 87 -8.13 -2.18 1.86
CA VAL A 87 -7.59 -2.75 0.62
C VAL A 87 -8.57 -3.76 0.01
N LEU A 88 -9.10 -4.70 0.79
CA LEU A 88 -10.05 -5.70 0.27
C LEU A 88 -11.33 -5.09 -0.34
N SER A 89 -11.81 -3.99 0.24
CA SER A 89 -13.05 -3.34 -0.16
C SER A 89 -12.86 -2.14 -1.10
N HIS A 90 -11.61 -1.83 -1.49
CA HIS A 90 -11.27 -0.59 -2.19
C HIS A 90 -12.09 -0.41 -3.48
N LYS A 91 -12.24 -1.47 -4.27
CA LYS A 91 -12.95 -1.46 -5.56
C LYS A 91 -14.43 -1.18 -5.36
N LYS A 92 -15.05 -1.85 -4.37
CA LYS A 92 -16.47 -1.64 -4.02
C LYS A 92 -16.72 -0.22 -3.51
N GLN A 93 -15.74 0.37 -2.82
CA GLN A 93 -15.83 1.72 -2.28
C GLN A 93 -15.38 2.81 -3.24
N GLY A 94 -14.90 2.45 -4.45
CA GLY A 94 -14.37 3.41 -5.42
C GLY A 94 -13.13 4.16 -4.92
N LYS A 95 -12.30 3.51 -4.08
CA LYS A 95 -11.07 4.10 -3.53
C LYS A 95 -9.86 3.71 -4.40
N PRO A 96 -9.12 4.69 -4.97
CA PRO A 96 -7.87 4.41 -5.67
C PRO A 96 -6.84 3.74 -4.75
N LEU A 97 -6.13 2.72 -5.23
CA LEU A 97 -4.95 2.17 -4.55
C LEU A 97 -3.69 2.74 -5.19
N LEU A 98 -2.93 3.51 -4.43
CA LEU A 98 -1.72 4.18 -4.90
C LEU A 98 -0.49 3.50 -4.32
N LEU A 99 0.36 2.94 -5.18
CA LEU A 99 1.56 2.25 -4.76
C LEU A 99 2.79 3.16 -4.85
N PHE A 100 3.54 3.21 -3.76
CA PHE A 100 4.83 3.87 -3.67
C PHE A 100 5.91 2.84 -3.34
N GLU A 101 7.04 2.92 -4.04
CA GLU A 101 8.20 2.08 -3.80
C GLU A 101 9.33 2.90 -3.18
N LYS A 102 9.92 2.41 -2.09
CA LYS A 102 11.16 2.97 -1.58
C LYS A 102 12.32 2.60 -2.50
N ARG A 103 12.98 3.61 -3.07
CA ARG A 103 14.21 3.45 -3.86
C ARG A 103 15.33 4.23 -3.18
N LYS A 104 16.33 3.50 -2.66
CA LYS A 104 17.41 4.07 -1.84
C LYS A 104 16.81 4.89 -0.68
N ARG A 105 16.98 6.22 -0.69
CA ARG A 105 16.54 7.14 0.37
C ARG A 105 15.24 7.88 0.03
N LYS A 106 14.61 7.60 -1.10
CA LYS A 106 13.38 8.28 -1.57
C LYS A 106 12.25 7.28 -1.76
N TYR A 107 11.04 7.79 -1.86
CA TYR A 107 9.86 7.06 -2.32
C TYR A 107 9.50 7.51 -3.72
N CYS A 108 9.12 6.57 -4.58
CA CYS A 108 8.68 6.84 -5.94
C CYS A 108 7.25 6.38 -6.10
N PHE A 109 6.37 7.23 -6.65
CA PHE A 109 5.06 6.78 -7.09
C PHE A 109 5.22 5.80 -8.25
N VAL A 110 4.64 4.62 -8.11
CA VAL A 110 4.72 3.53 -9.10
C VAL A 110 3.54 3.60 -10.05
N GLY A 111 2.34 3.81 -9.52
CA GLY A 111 1.10 3.89 -10.28
C GLY A 111 -0.13 3.60 -9.43
N GLU A 112 -1.27 3.62 -10.10
CA GLU A 112 -2.54 3.16 -9.54
C GLU A 112 -2.73 1.67 -9.81
N TYR A 113 -3.22 0.95 -8.80
CA TYR A 113 -3.40 -0.49 -8.82
C TYR A 113 -4.84 -0.87 -8.48
N GLU A 114 -5.20 -2.09 -8.86
CA GLU A 114 -6.42 -2.76 -8.44
C GLU A 114 -6.08 -4.11 -7.79
N LEU A 115 -6.79 -4.45 -6.72
CA LEU A 115 -6.74 -5.78 -6.12
C LEU A 115 -7.46 -6.78 -7.03
N THR A 116 -6.74 -7.80 -7.51
CA THR A 116 -7.32 -8.87 -8.33
C THR A 116 -7.68 -10.11 -7.52
N GLU A 117 -6.84 -10.45 -6.53
CA GLU A 117 -7.01 -11.63 -5.70
C GLU A 117 -6.34 -11.42 -4.34
N THR A 118 -6.80 -12.17 -3.33
CA THR A 118 -6.14 -12.25 -2.03
C THR A 118 -6.05 -13.69 -1.57
N HIS A 119 -4.99 -14.02 -0.84
CA HIS A 119 -4.92 -15.27 -0.09
C HIS A 119 -4.26 -15.04 1.27
N GLN A 120 -4.31 -16.06 2.13
CA GLN A 120 -3.60 -16.08 3.40
C GLN A 120 -2.29 -16.84 3.26
N ASN A 121 -1.26 -16.35 3.94
CA ASN A 121 0.01 -17.06 4.11
C ASN A 121 0.40 -17.09 5.59
N ILE A 122 1.34 -17.97 5.96
CA ILE A 122 1.93 -18.02 7.29
C ILE A 122 3.33 -17.40 7.24
N GLN A 123 3.55 -16.37 8.05
CA GLN A 123 4.84 -15.68 8.17
C GLN A 123 5.16 -15.42 9.65
N PRO A 124 6.43 -15.34 10.06
CA PRO A 124 6.78 -14.89 11.40
C PRO A 124 6.38 -13.43 11.62
N ASP A 125 6.02 -13.09 12.86
CA ASP A 125 5.90 -11.72 13.33
C ASP A 125 7.21 -11.15 13.88
N ASP A 126 7.17 -9.94 14.46
CA ASP A 126 8.37 -9.29 15.01
C ASP A 126 8.97 -10.08 16.18
N GLU A 127 8.15 -10.83 16.90
CA GLU A 127 8.55 -11.72 18.00
C GLU A 127 8.88 -13.15 17.51
N LYS A 128 8.86 -13.38 16.19
CA LYS A 128 9.10 -14.64 15.48
C LYS A 128 8.02 -15.71 15.69
N PHE A 129 6.85 -15.34 16.19
CA PHE A 129 5.69 -16.22 16.23
C PHE A 129 5.05 -16.32 14.86
N LEU A 130 4.63 -17.53 14.48
CA LEU A 130 3.93 -17.73 13.22
C LEU A 130 2.54 -17.10 13.28
N ARG A 131 2.27 -16.21 12.32
CA ARG A 131 0.97 -15.54 12.16
C ARG A 131 0.42 -15.74 10.75
N ARG A 132 -0.88 -15.50 10.62
CA ARG A 132 -1.57 -15.44 9.32
C ARG A 132 -1.47 -14.01 8.80
N VAL A 133 -1.08 -13.87 7.55
CA VAL A 133 -0.97 -12.58 6.86
C VAL A 133 -1.83 -12.58 5.61
N PHE A 134 -2.38 -11.41 5.27
CA PHE A 134 -2.95 -11.20 3.94
C PHE A 134 -1.82 -11.09 2.92
N VAL A 135 -2.04 -11.66 1.74
CA VAL A 135 -1.24 -11.40 0.55
C VAL A 135 -2.17 -10.91 -0.54
N PHE A 136 -1.97 -9.66 -0.96
CA PHE A 136 -2.72 -8.99 -1.99
C PHE A 136 -2.02 -9.14 -3.33
N HIS A 137 -2.74 -9.65 -4.33
CA HIS A 137 -2.31 -9.64 -5.72
C HIS A 137 -2.85 -8.37 -6.37
N LEU A 138 -1.94 -7.46 -6.71
CA LEU A 138 -2.27 -6.16 -7.26
C LEU A 138 -1.87 -6.12 -8.73
N LYS A 139 -2.76 -5.63 -9.59
CA LYS A 139 -2.48 -5.34 -10.99
C LYS A 139 -2.47 -3.84 -11.21
N LYS A 140 -1.45 -3.33 -11.89
CA LYS A 140 -1.37 -1.92 -12.27
C LYS A 140 -2.44 -1.60 -13.31
N ILE A 141 -3.17 -0.51 -13.11
CA ILE A 141 -4.22 -0.05 -14.02
C ILE A 141 -3.88 1.28 -14.70
N ALA A 142 -3.00 2.09 -14.08
CA ALA A 142 -2.54 3.35 -14.67
C ALA A 142 -1.16 3.77 -14.15
N ASP A 143 -0.40 4.48 -15.00
CA ASP A 143 0.86 5.13 -14.63
C ASP A 143 0.65 6.50 -13.97
N THR A 144 -0.60 6.98 -13.95
CA THR A 144 -0.99 8.27 -13.40
C THR A 144 -2.22 8.12 -12.53
N ALA A 145 -2.35 8.96 -11.50
CA ALA A 145 -3.56 9.07 -10.71
C ALA A 145 -3.96 10.53 -10.58
N GLU A 146 -5.19 10.85 -10.96
CA GLU A 146 -5.80 12.17 -10.73
C GLU A 146 -6.70 12.10 -9.50
N LEU A 147 -6.40 12.93 -8.50
CA LEU A 147 -7.04 12.90 -7.19
C LEU A 147 -7.71 14.24 -6.92
N ALA A 148 -8.99 14.20 -6.58
CA ALA A 148 -9.69 15.34 -6.02
C ALA A 148 -9.25 15.55 -4.57
N LEU A 149 -8.82 16.77 -4.25
CA LEU A 149 -8.52 17.19 -2.88
C LEU A 149 -9.80 17.72 -2.21
N PHE A 150 -9.99 17.32 -0.96
CA PHE A 150 -11.06 17.82 -0.09
C PHE A 150 -10.73 19.17 0.51
#